data_AF-A0A816L2W2-F1
#
_entry.id   AF-A0A816L2W2-F1
#
_cell.length_a   1.000
_cell.length_b   1.000
_cell.length_c   1.000
_cell.angle_alpha   90.00
_cell.angle_beta   90.00
_cell.angle_gamma   90.00
#
_symmetry.space_group_name_H-M   'P 1'
#
loop_
_entity.id
_entity.type
_entity.pdbx_description
1 polymer ?
#
loop_
_entity_poly.entity_id
_entity_poly.type
_entity_poly.pdbx_seq_one_letter_code
_entity_poly.pdbx_strand_id
1 'polypeptide(L)'
;MMKRLIKKVYGSDASEGFNKGKEETVEHYRALLCLSNEHRLSEIEWHQAASKANSIASQIELLEEIIKAKEKFDFTAELEKLKEELMEADEMHADVKVKVPDWSKLNEKWMLDE
;
A
#
# COMPACT_ATOMS: atom_id res chain seq x y z
N MET A 1 -38.61 -28.83 -3.70
CA MET A 1 -37.19 -28.51 -3.44
C MET A 1 -36.96 -27.02 -3.14
N MET A 2 -37.58 -26.09 -3.87
CA MET A 2 -37.36 -24.63 -3.78
C MET A 2 -37.51 -24.01 -2.37
N LYS A 3 -38.55 -24.38 -1.60
CA LYS A 3 -38.77 -23.85 -0.25
C LYS A 3 -37.64 -24.17 0.75
N ARG A 4 -36.96 -25.32 0.60
CA ARG A 4 -35.81 -25.68 1.46
C ARG A 4 -34.56 -24.86 1.09
N LEU A 5 -34.43 -24.48 -0.18
CA LEU A 5 -33.34 -23.65 -0.69
C LEU A 5 -33.47 -22.21 -0.19
N ILE A 6 -34.67 -21.62 -0.30
CA ILE A 6 -34.94 -20.27 0.22
C ILE A 6 -34.71 -20.22 1.73
N LYS A 7 -35.18 -21.22 2.47
CA LYS A 7 -34.97 -21.30 3.92
C LYS A 7 -33.48 -21.37 4.31
N LYS A 8 -32.66 -22.05 3.51
CA LYS A 8 -31.21 -22.14 3.74
C LYS A 8 -30.48 -20.83 3.42
N VAL A 9 -30.95 -20.09 2.43
CA VAL A 9 -30.30 -18.85 1.96
C VAL A 9 -30.76 -17.64 2.77
N TYR A 10 -32.06 -17.52 3.08
CA TYR A 10 -32.66 -16.33 3.68
C TYR A 10 -33.36 -16.59 5.02
N GLY A 11 -33.29 -17.80 5.58
CA GLY A 11 -34.00 -18.12 6.81
C GLY A 11 -35.50 -18.40 6.62
N SER A 12 -36.18 -18.59 7.74
CA SER A 12 -37.55 -19.06 7.84
C SER A 12 -38.59 -17.97 7.56
N ASP A 13 -38.22 -16.70 7.75
CA ASP A 13 -39.08 -15.53 7.57
C ASP A 13 -38.30 -14.30 7.06
N ALA A 14 -39.03 -13.21 6.80
CA ALA A 14 -38.45 -11.97 6.28
C ALA A 14 -37.49 -11.27 7.26
N SER A 15 -37.67 -11.44 8.57
CA SER A 15 -36.82 -10.83 9.59
C SER A 15 -35.47 -11.52 9.65
N GLU A 16 -35.45 -12.86 9.65
CA GLU A 16 -34.22 -13.65 9.56
C GLU A 16 -33.43 -13.31 8.28
N GLY A 17 -34.11 -13.22 7.13
CA GLY A 17 -33.48 -12.87 5.87
C GLY A 17 -32.89 -11.47 5.84
N PHE A 18 -33.60 -10.49 6.42
CA PHE A 18 -33.11 -9.12 6.54
C PHE A 18 -31.87 -9.02 7.42
N ASN A 19 -31.90 -9.62 8.61
CA ASN A 19 -30.77 -9.58 9.55
C ASN A 19 -29.53 -10.25 8.96
N LYS A 20 -29.70 -11.41 8.32
CA LYS A 20 -28.61 -12.09 7.62
C LYS A 20 -28.01 -11.22 6.51
N GLY A 21 -28.85 -10.64 5.64
CA GLY A 21 -28.37 -9.77 4.57
C GLY A 21 -27.65 -8.53 5.11
N LYS A 22 -28.13 -7.96 6.23
CA LYS A 22 -27.47 -6.84 6.92
C LYS A 22 -26.08 -7.23 7.43
N GLU A 23 -25.95 -8.37 8.09
CA GLU A 23 -24.66 -8.88 8.58
C GLU A 23 -23.67 -9.15 7.43
N GLU A 24 -24.11 -9.85 6.38
CA GLU A 24 -23.28 -10.13 5.20
C GLU A 24 -22.82 -8.84 4.50
N THR A 25 -23.71 -7.83 4.42
CA THR A 25 -23.37 -6.52 3.85
C THR A 25 -22.33 -5.79 4.70
N VAL A 26 -22.45 -5.83 6.03
CA VAL A 26 -21.48 -5.22 6.94
C VAL A 26 -20.11 -5.90 6.81
N GLU A 27 -20.07 -7.24 6.79
CA GLU A 27 -18.83 -7.99 6.60
C GLU A 27 -18.17 -7.66 5.25
N HIS A 28 -18.96 -7.58 4.18
CA HIS A 28 -18.47 -7.24 2.84
C HIS A 28 -17.81 -5.86 2.79
N TYR A 29 -18.46 -4.83 3.36
CA TYR A 29 -17.88 -3.49 3.38
C TYR A 29 -16.66 -3.38 4.30
N ARG A 30 -16.64 -4.11 5.42
CA ARG A 30 -15.44 -4.18 6.29
C ARG A 30 -14.25 -4.75 5.53
N ALA A 31 -14.44 -5.88 4.84
CA ALA A 31 -13.38 -6.49 4.02
C ALA A 31 -12.89 -5.54 2.93
N LEU A 32 -13.81 -4.84 2.24
CA LEU A 32 -13.48 -3.87 1.21
C LEU A 32 -12.63 -2.71 1.76
N LEU A 33 -13.00 -2.17 2.92
CA LEU A 33 -12.25 -1.09 3.57
C LEU A 33 -10.86 -1.55 4.01
N CYS A 34 -10.72 -2.77 4.55
CA CYS A 34 -9.42 -3.31 4.94
C CYS A 34 -8.49 -3.50 3.74
N LEU A 35 -8.96 -4.15 2.67
CA LEU A 35 -8.18 -4.35 1.45
C LEU A 35 -7.75 -3.01 0.82
N SER A 36 -8.68 -2.04 0.79
CA SER A 36 -8.39 -0.69 0.30
C SER A 36 -7.33 0.02 1.15
N ASN A 37 -7.44 -0.09 2.48
CA ASN A 37 -6.47 0.52 3.40
C ASN A 37 -5.09 -0.13 3.32
N GLU A 38 -5.00 -1.45 3.23
CA GLU A 38 -3.73 -2.16 3.07
C GLU A 38 -2.99 -1.73 1.81
N HIS A 39 -3.72 -1.62 0.68
CA HIS A 39 -3.18 -1.13 -0.57
C HIS A 39 -2.69 0.31 -0.44
N ARG A 40 -3.56 1.22 0.03
CA ARG A 40 -3.24 2.63 0.23
C ARG A 40 -2.01 2.83 1.13
N LEU A 41 -1.90 2.08 2.21
CA LEU A 41 -0.74 2.16 3.12
C LEU A 41 0.55 1.72 2.41
N SER A 42 0.49 0.62 1.64
CA SER A 42 1.66 0.16 0.87
C SER A 42 2.07 1.13 -0.25
N GLU A 43 1.11 1.82 -0.88
CA GLU A 43 1.40 2.88 -1.85
C GLU A 43 2.10 4.07 -1.18
N ILE A 44 1.65 4.47 0.02
CA ILE A 44 2.28 5.56 0.77
C ILE A 44 3.72 5.20 1.13
N GLU A 45 3.97 3.99 1.64
CA GLU A 45 5.31 3.50 1.95
C GLU A 45 6.21 3.52 0.70
N TRP A 46 5.69 3.04 -0.43
CA TRP A 46 6.41 3.05 -1.71
C TRP A 46 6.76 4.47 -2.15
N HIS A 47 5.79 5.40 -2.12
CA HIS A 47 6.01 6.79 -2.48
C HIS A 47 7.01 7.49 -1.57
N GLN A 48 7.02 7.19 -0.27
CA GLN A 48 8.00 7.74 0.67
C GLN A 48 9.42 7.28 0.33
N ALA A 49 9.60 5.99 0.05
CA ALA A 49 10.91 5.45 -0.35
C ALA A 49 11.38 6.06 -1.68
N ALA A 50 10.50 6.13 -2.69
CA ALA A 50 10.79 6.77 -3.97
C ALA A 50 11.15 8.25 -3.81
N SER A 51 10.42 8.99 -2.98
CA SER A 51 10.66 10.41 -2.72
C SER A 51 12.03 10.67 -2.11
N LYS A 52 12.47 9.80 -1.17
CA LYS A 52 13.80 9.90 -0.55
C LYS A 52 14.91 9.73 -1.60
N ALA A 53 14.84 8.68 -2.42
CA ALA A 53 15.83 8.44 -3.47
C ALA A 53 15.88 9.61 -4.48
N ASN A 54 14.72 10.08 -4.94
CA ASN A 54 14.63 11.21 -5.86
C ASN A 54 15.20 12.51 -5.27
N SER A 55 14.99 12.76 -3.98
CA SER A 55 15.54 13.93 -3.30
C SER A 55 17.06 13.89 -3.24
N ILE A 56 17.65 12.73 -2.92
CA ILE A 56 19.11 12.54 -2.88
C ILE A 56 19.70 12.68 -4.29
N ALA A 57 19.07 12.06 -5.30
CA ALA A 57 19.49 12.20 -6.69
C ALA A 57 19.51 13.67 -7.16
N SER A 58 18.48 14.45 -6.78
CA SER A 58 18.41 15.88 -7.08
C SER A 58 19.52 16.68 -6.37
N GLN A 59 19.88 16.31 -5.14
CA GLN A 59 20.99 16.94 -4.41
C GLN A 59 22.34 16.65 -5.07
N ILE A 60 22.56 15.42 -5.54
CA ILE A 60 23.77 15.04 -6.30
C ILE A 60 23.89 15.87 -7.57
N GLU A 61 22.82 15.98 -8.37
CA GLU A 61 22.80 16.75 -9.61
C GLU A 61 23.20 18.21 -9.36
N LEU A 62 22.60 18.84 -8.35
CA LEU A 62 22.92 20.22 -7.95
C LEU A 62 24.39 20.35 -7.50
N LEU A 63 24.90 19.40 -6.72
CA LEU A 63 26.27 19.44 -6.22
C LEU A 63 27.28 19.28 -7.35
N GLU A 64 27.01 18.40 -8.32
CA GLU A 64 27.82 18.26 -9.53
C GLU A 64 27.85 19.54 -10.36
N GLU A 65 26.71 20.22 -10.52
CA GLU A 65 26.65 21.51 -11.21
C GLU A 65 27.47 22.58 -10.49
N ILE A 66 27.41 22.63 -9.16
CA ILE A 66 28.19 23.56 -8.34
C ILE A 66 29.69 23.29 -8.50
N ILE A 67 30.12 22.02 -8.42
CA ILE A 67 31.53 21.62 -8.61
C ILE A 67 32.02 22.03 -10.01
N LYS A 68 31.22 21.79 -11.06
CA LYS A 68 31.52 22.18 -12.44
C LYS A 68 31.63 23.71 -12.60
N ALA A 69 30.78 24.48 -11.92
CA ALA A 69 30.73 25.94 -12.06
C ALA A 69 31.73 26.69 -11.18
N LYS A 70 32.09 26.15 -10.02
CA LYS A 70 32.98 26.77 -9.04
C LYS A 70 34.11 25.80 -8.68
N GLU A 71 35.22 25.84 -9.43
CA GLU A 71 36.48 25.11 -9.17
C GLU A 71 37.12 25.37 -7.78
N LYS A 72 36.48 26.16 -6.92
CA LYS A 72 37.01 26.66 -5.65
C LYS A 72 36.56 25.89 -4.42
N PHE A 73 35.54 25.04 -4.53
CA PHE A 73 35.00 24.25 -3.42
C PHE A 73 35.21 22.76 -3.69
N ASP A 74 35.89 22.09 -2.76
CA ASP A 74 36.04 20.64 -2.80
C ASP A 74 34.85 19.99 -2.06
N PHE A 75 33.82 19.62 -2.81
CA PHE A 75 32.67 18.88 -2.32
C PHE A 75 32.77 17.38 -2.62
N THR A 76 33.95 16.87 -2.97
CA THR A 76 34.11 15.47 -3.43
C THR A 76 33.68 14.47 -2.35
N ALA A 77 34.01 14.73 -1.08
CA ALA A 77 33.62 13.86 0.03
C ALA A 77 32.09 13.84 0.26
N GLU A 78 31.43 14.99 0.11
CA GLU A 78 29.97 15.11 0.27
C GLU A 78 29.24 14.44 -0.92
N LEU A 79 29.78 14.57 -2.13
CA LEU A 79 29.28 13.89 -3.32
C LEU A 79 29.33 12.37 -3.17
N GLU A 80 30.47 11.82 -2.74
CA GLU A 80 30.61 10.37 -2.55
C GLU A 80 29.69 9.85 -1.45
N LYS A 81 29.54 10.60 -0.34
CA LYS A 81 28.57 10.28 0.71
C LYS A 81 27.14 10.24 0.19
N LEU A 82 26.72 11.23 -0.61
CA LEU A 82 25.37 11.26 -1.19
C LEU A 82 25.15 10.11 -2.18
N LYS A 83 26.16 9.69 -2.94
CA LYS A 83 26.05 8.52 -3.83
C LYS A 83 25.86 7.22 -3.06
N GLU A 84 26.54 7.06 -1.93
CA GLU A 84 26.34 5.92 -1.04
C GLU A 84 24.93 5.94 -0.44
N GLU A 85 24.47 7.09 0.05
CA GLU A 85 23.09 7.26 0.55
C GLU A 85 22.02 7.03 -0.53
N LEU A 86 22.30 7.37 -1.79
CA LEU A 86 21.42 7.09 -2.92
C LEU A 86 21.32 5.57 -3.16
N MET A 87 22.45 4.87 -3.13
CA MET A 87 22.49 3.41 -3.30
C MET A 87 21.67 2.70 -2.23
N GLU A 88 21.83 3.11 -0.96
CA GLU A 88 21.01 2.58 0.15
C GLU A 88 19.53 2.91 -0.02
N ALA A 89 19.19 4.14 -0.44
CA ALA A 89 17.81 4.55 -0.64
C ALA A 89 17.14 3.80 -1.80
N ASP A 90 17.87 3.53 -2.89
CA ASP A 90 17.40 2.76 -4.03
C ASP A 90 17.19 1.28 -3.67
N GLU A 91 18.08 0.70 -2.85
CA GLU A 91 17.91 -0.67 -2.33
C GLU A 91 16.66 -0.77 -1.45
N MET A 92 16.50 0.17 -0.51
CA MET A 92 15.28 0.24 0.32
C MET A 92 14.02 0.41 -0.53
N HIS A 93 14.06 1.25 -1.56
CA HIS A 93 12.93 1.46 -2.46
C HIS A 93 12.60 0.22 -3.29
N ALA A 94 13.60 -0.54 -3.75
CA ALA A 94 13.40 -1.79 -4.47
C ALA A 94 12.73 -2.88 -3.62
N ASP A 95 12.98 -2.88 -2.31
CA ASP A 95 12.38 -3.82 -1.36
C ASP A 95 10.93 -3.49 -1.01
N VAL A 96 10.53 -2.22 -1.11
CA VAL A 96 9.15 -1.80 -0.84
C VAL A 96 8.26 -2.13 -2.05
N LYS A 97 7.21 -2.90 -1.81
CA LYS A 97 6.25 -3.31 -2.85
C LYS A 97 4.86 -2.79 -2.53
N VAL A 98 4.21 -2.22 -3.55
CA VAL A 98 2.78 -1.92 -3.50
C VAL A 98 2.01 -3.24 -3.46
N LYS A 99 1.24 -3.43 -2.40
CA LYS A 99 0.39 -4.61 -2.23
C LYS A 99 -0.79 -4.50 -3.18
N VAL A 100 -0.97 -5.49 -4.04
CA VAL A 100 -2.19 -5.60 -4.86
C VAL A 100 -3.32 -6.09 -3.95
N PRO A 101 -4.48 -5.40 -3.90
CA PRO A 101 -5.61 -5.88 -3.11
C PRO A 101 -6.02 -7.29 -3.57
N ASP A 102 -6.07 -8.22 -2.63
CA ASP A 102 -6.54 -9.57 -2.89
C ASP A 102 -8.07 -9.61 -2.89
N TRP A 103 -8.67 -9.29 -4.03
CA TRP A 103 -10.13 -9.26 -4.20
C TRP A 103 -10.79 -10.63 -4.00
N SER A 104 -10.05 -11.72 -4.02
CA SER A 104 -10.61 -13.05 -3.77
C SER A 104 -11.13 -13.18 -2.32
N LYS A 105 -10.45 -12.51 -1.37
CA LYS A 105 -10.84 -12.43 0.04
C LYS A 105 -12.19 -11.74 0.26
N LEU A 106 -12.67 -10.94 -0.68
CA LEU A 106 -13.94 -10.24 -0.54
C LEU A 106 -15.15 -11.19 -0.39
N ASN A 107 -15.01 -12.43 -0.85
CA ASN A 107 -16.04 -13.47 -0.78
C ASN A 107 -15.80 -14.48 0.35
N GLU A 108 -14.76 -14.28 1.15
CA GLU A 108 -14.39 -15.16 2.25
C GLU A 108 -14.75 -14.51 3.59
N LYS A 109 -15.14 -15.33 4.59
CA LYS A 109 -15.30 -14.86 5.97
C LYS A 109 -13.96 -14.97 6.68
N TRP A 110 -13.10 -13.97 6.52
CA TRP A 110 -11.74 -13.92 7.11
C TRP A 110 -11.56 -12.82 8.16
N MET A 111 -12.53 -11.91 8.28
CA MET A 111 -12.54 -10.80 9.24
C MET A 111 -13.19 -11.17 10.59
N LEU A 112 -13.33 -12.46 10.90
CA LEU A 112 -14.06 -12.97 12.09
C LEU A 112 -13.19 -13.17 13.33
N ASP A 113 -11.91 -12.81 13.29
CA ASP A 113 -11.04 -12.85 14.46
C ASP A 113 -10.99 -11.45 15.13
N GLU A 114 -11.99 -11.16 15.97
CA GLU A 114 -11.93 -10.15 17.06
C GLU A 114 -12.39 -10.78 18.38
#